data_AF-A0A228HS67-F1
#
_entry.id   AF-A0A228HS67-F1
#
_cell.length_a   1.000
_cell.length_b   1.000
_cell.length_c   1.000
_cell.angle_alpha   90.00
_cell.angle_beta   90.00
_cell.angle_gamma   90.00
#
_symmetry.space_group_name_H-M   'P 1'
#
loop_
_entity.id
_entity.type
_entity.pdbx_description
1 polymer ?
#
loop_
_entity_poly.entity_id
_entity_poly.type
_entity_poly.pdbx_seq_one_letter_code
_entity_poly.pdbx_strand_id
1 'polypeptide(L)'
;MFLELAGDTAYYGGSGDTVFTVGDVSYFTRNSSGVHGGAGVDTLKLTGSGQALDLATLMDVGGHCKISSIEIVDITGTGNNALKLSMRDVLELGHENVFRSDGHTQLMVKGDAGDRVELSGMKGLDAGQWTKHGLVAVDGLAFMLYENAAMNVELLVQAIVTTQLG
;
A
#
# COMPACT_ATOMS: atom_id res chain seq x y z
N MET A 1 -9.78 -6.75 12.97
CA MET A 1 -9.38 -6.05 14.22
C MET A 1 -9.10 -4.58 13.91
N PHE A 2 -9.19 -3.66 14.87
CA PHE A 2 -8.79 -2.25 14.68
C PHE A 2 -7.69 -1.89 15.68
N LEU A 3 -6.61 -1.28 15.22
CA LEU A 3 -5.45 -0.89 16.02
C LEU A 3 -5.03 0.53 15.69
N GLU A 4 -5.00 1.42 16.69
CA GLU A 4 -4.50 2.78 16.54
C GLU A 4 -2.99 2.82 16.82
N LEU A 5 -2.22 3.34 15.87
CA LEU A 5 -0.76 3.41 15.98
C LEU A 5 -0.36 4.60 16.86
N ALA A 6 0.02 4.29 18.10
CA ALA A 6 0.52 5.27 19.06
C ALA A 6 1.79 4.78 19.76
N GLY A 7 2.55 5.72 20.33
CA GLY A 7 3.78 5.40 21.08
C GLY A 7 4.94 4.88 20.21
N ASP A 8 5.96 4.34 20.88
CA ASP A 8 7.14 3.75 20.25
C ASP A 8 7.06 2.21 20.39
N THR A 9 6.15 1.60 19.64
CA THR A 9 5.92 0.14 19.67
C THR A 9 5.38 -0.33 18.34
N ALA A 10 5.64 -1.59 17.99
CA ALA A 10 5.14 -2.22 16.78
C ALA A 10 3.80 -2.92 17.07
N TYR A 11 2.91 -2.90 16.08
CA TYR A 11 1.60 -3.51 16.16
C TYR A 11 1.53 -4.70 15.21
N TYR A 12 0.89 -5.77 15.68
CA TYR A 12 0.77 -7.03 14.97
C TYR A 12 -0.70 -7.39 14.86
N GLY A 13 -1.13 -7.74 13.65
CA GLY A 13 -2.44 -8.31 13.38
C GLY A 13 -2.43 -9.81 13.69
N GLY A 14 -3.51 -10.47 13.28
CA GLY A 14 -3.79 -11.86 13.63
C GLY A 14 -3.95 -12.75 12.40
N SER A 15 -4.90 -13.68 12.49
CA SER A 15 -5.24 -14.59 11.39
C SER A 15 -6.38 -14.08 10.49
N GLY A 16 -6.83 -12.85 10.70
CA GLY A 16 -7.90 -12.24 9.92
C GLY A 16 -7.71 -10.75 9.82
N ASP A 17 -8.51 -10.14 8.96
CA ASP A 17 -8.36 -8.76 8.50
C ASP A 17 -8.21 -7.76 9.65
N THR A 18 -7.12 -7.00 9.61
CA THR A 18 -6.75 -5.98 10.59
C THR A 18 -6.62 -4.62 9.93
N VAL A 19 -7.18 -3.61 10.56
CA VAL A 19 -7.05 -2.21 10.14
C VAL A 19 -6.18 -1.49 11.16
N PHE A 20 -5.00 -1.06 10.72
CA PHE A 20 -4.08 -0.19 11.45
C PHE A 20 -4.35 1.26 11.06
N THR A 21 -4.72 2.10 12.01
CA THR A 21 -4.96 3.53 11.74
C THR A 21 -3.80 4.38 12.23
N VAL A 22 -3.30 5.28 11.38
CA VAL A 22 -2.20 6.20 11.70
C VAL A 22 -2.59 7.64 11.40
N GLY A 23 -2.53 8.50 12.42
CA GLY A 23 -2.83 9.92 12.28
C GLY A 23 -1.67 10.71 11.67
N ASP A 24 -0.44 10.36 12.05
CA ASP A 24 0.79 10.99 11.55
C ASP A 24 1.81 9.92 11.17
N VAL A 25 2.22 9.91 9.90
CA VAL A 25 3.18 8.95 9.34
C VAL A 25 4.56 9.06 9.99
N SER A 26 4.85 10.15 10.71
CA SER A 26 6.03 10.29 11.57
C SER A 26 6.14 9.19 12.62
N TYR A 27 5.04 8.48 12.94
CA TYR A 27 5.06 7.23 13.71
C TYR A 27 6.15 6.26 13.21
N PHE A 28 6.30 6.10 11.90
CA PHE A 28 7.28 5.17 11.31
C PHE A 28 8.73 5.63 11.44
N THR A 29 9.00 6.83 11.95
CA THR A 29 10.38 7.29 12.22
C THR A 29 10.90 6.82 13.59
N ARG A 30 10.01 6.36 14.48
CA ARG A 30 10.35 5.91 15.85
C ARG A 30 11.10 4.57 15.82
N ASN A 31 11.92 4.29 16.83
CA ASN A 31 12.85 3.16 16.78
C ASN A 31 12.15 1.80 16.76
N SER A 32 11.11 1.65 17.57
CA SER A 32 10.40 0.39 17.79
C SER A 32 9.04 0.35 17.09
N SER A 33 8.76 1.30 16.20
CA SER A 33 7.49 1.33 15.45
C SER A 33 7.47 0.35 14.30
N GLY A 34 6.28 -0.18 14.03
CA GLY A 34 6.02 -1.05 12.89
C GLY A 34 4.56 -1.48 12.84
N VAL A 35 4.14 -2.01 11.69
CA VAL A 35 2.84 -2.64 11.47
C VAL A 35 3.02 -3.94 10.69
N HIS A 36 2.47 -5.02 11.22
CA HIS A 36 2.63 -6.34 10.64
C HIS A 36 1.26 -7.01 10.61
N GLY A 37 0.64 -7.13 9.44
CA GLY A 37 -0.76 -7.61 9.35
C GLY A 37 -0.93 -9.07 9.75
N GLY A 38 -0.01 -9.94 9.31
CA GLY A 38 -0.13 -11.37 9.54
C GLY A 38 -0.90 -12.03 8.41
N ALA A 39 -1.96 -12.77 8.73
CA ALA A 39 -2.81 -13.40 7.72
C ALA A 39 -4.18 -12.71 7.66
N GLY A 40 -4.83 -12.80 6.50
CA GLY A 40 -6.03 -12.03 6.18
C GLY A 40 -5.71 -10.98 5.13
N VAL A 41 -6.62 -10.01 4.98
CA VAL A 41 -6.43 -8.83 4.14
C VAL A 41 -6.32 -7.62 5.06
N ASP A 42 -5.09 -7.16 5.25
CA ASP A 42 -4.75 -6.15 6.24
C ASP A 42 -4.64 -4.75 5.61
N THR A 43 -5.03 -3.74 6.37
CA THR A 43 -5.14 -2.35 5.91
C THR A 43 -4.29 -1.43 6.78
N LEU A 44 -3.40 -0.65 6.16
CA LEU A 44 -2.85 0.56 6.76
C LEU A 44 -3.68 1.76 6.31
N LYS A 45 -4.34 2.44 7.26
CA LYS A 45 -5.23 3.56 7.00
C LYS A 45 -4.68 4.86 7.59
N LEU A 46 -4.48 5.86 6.75
CA LEU A 46 -4.21 7.23 7.19
C LEU A 46 -5.49 7.87 7.71
N THR A 47 -5.41 8.58 8.84
CA THR A 47 -6.52 9.37 9.39
C THR A 47 -6.22 10.87 9.42
N GLY A 48 -4.96 11.26 9.23
CA GLY A 48 -4.52 12.65 9.15
C GLY A 48 -4.74 13.31 7.79
N SER A 49 -4.21 14.52 7.65
CA SER A 49 -4.21 15.32 6.42
C SER A 49 -2.77 15.72 6.08
N GLY A 50 -2.47 15.91 4.80
CA GLY A 50 -1.15 16.39 4.34
C GLY A 50 -0.01 15.42 4.62
N GLN A 51 -0.33 14.13 4.78
CA GLN A 51 0.65 13.08 5.04
C GLN A 51 1.36 12.67 3.74
N ALA A 52 2.63 12.33 3.85
CA ALA A 52 3.41 11.77 2.75
C ALA A 52 4.08 10.47 3.22
N LEU A 53 3.61 9.34 2.73
CA LEU A 53 4.11 8.02 3.07
C LEU A 53 4.95 7.46 1.91
N ASP A 54 6.22 7.13 2.18
CA ASP A 54 7.10 6.44 1.21
C ASP A 54 7.37 5.02 1.73
N LEU A 55 6.75 4.02 1.09
CA LEU A 55 6.84 2.62 1.54
C LEU A 55 8.27 2.08 1.48
N ALA A 56 9.08 2.56 0.53
CA ALA A 56 10.46 2.13 0.41
C ALA A 56 11.29 2.50 1.65
N THR A 57 10.90 3.55 2.38
CA THR A 57 11.58 3.96 3.62
C THR A 57 11.23 3.09 4.83
N LEU A 58 10.26 2.20 4.68
CA LEU A 58 9.81 1.29 5.72
C LEU A 58 10.40 -0.13 5.57
N MET A 59 11.06 -0.39 4.45
CA MET A 59 11.73 -1.65 4.15
C MET A 59 13.20 -1.60 4.57
N ASP A 60 13.69 -2.68 5.17
CA ASP A 60 15.10 -2.84 5.59
C ASP A 60 15.65 -1.63 6.39
N VAL A 61 14.90 -1.20 7.41
CA VAL A 61 15.29 -0.11 8.31
C VAL A 61 16.21 -0.65 9.40
N GLY A 62 17.51 -0.67 9.13
CA GLY A 62 18.50 -1.17 10.09
C GLY A 62 18.43 -2.68 10.30
N GLY A 63 18.10 -3.45 9.25
CA GLY A 63 17.97 -4.91 9.28
C GLY A 63 16.57 -5.42 9.65
N HIS A 64 15.58 -4.53 9.78
CA HIS A 64 14.19 -4.88 10.10
C HIS A 64 13.21 -4.11 9.20
N CYS A 65 12.16 -4.76 8.72
CA CYS A 65 11.06 -4.08 8.05
C CYS A 65 10.08 -3.51 9.08
N LYS A 66 9.61 -2.28 8.87
CA LYS A 66 8.57 -1.64 9.69
C LYS A 66 7.16 -1.91 9.18
N ILE A 67 7.05 -2.51 8.01
CA ILE A 67 5.79 -2.88 7.40
C ILE A 67 5.92 -4.27 6.78
N SER A 68 4.92 -5.13 6.97
CA SER A 68 4.82 -6.42 6.30
C SER A 68 3.38 -6.92 6.27
N SER A 69 3.01 -7.65 5.21
CA SER A 69 1.66 -8.24 5.07
C SER A 69 0.57 -7.17 5.22
N ILE A 70 0.58 -6.19 4.32
CA ILE A 70 -0.42 -5.11 4.26
C ILE A 70 -0.85 -5.00 2.80
N GLU A 71 -2.03 -5.52 2.49
CA GLU A 71 -2.53 -5.61 1.12
C GLU A 71 -3.33 -4.37 0.71
N ILE A 72 -3.78 -3.55 1.67
CA ILE A 72 -4.51 -2.30 1.42
C ILE A 72 -3.79 -1.13 2.10
N VAL A 73 -3.49 -0.09 1.32
CA VAL A 73 -3.09 1.22 1.83
C VAL A 73 -4.21 2.22 1.56
N ASP A 74 -4.91 2.63 2.61
CA ASP A 74 -5.99 3.63 2.55
C ASP A 74 -5.43 5.00 2.93
N ILE A 75 -5.29 5.90 1.94
CA ILE A 75 -4.75 7.25 2.11
C ILE A 75 -5.82 8.33 2.19
N THR A 76 -7.12 8.00 2.29
CA THR A 76 -8.21 8.98 2.30
C THR A 76 -8.03 10.06 3.37
N GLY A 77 -7.72 9.67 4.61
CA GLY A 77 -7.48 10.61 5.70
C GLY A 77 -8.60 11.65 5.88
N THR A 78 -8.22 12.85 6.33
CA THR A 78 -9.10 14.02 6.48
C THR A 78 -8.77 15.15 5.50
N GLY A 79 -7.83 14.92 4.59
CA GLY A 79 -7.41 15.84 3.55
C GLY A 79 -6.33 15.17 2.69
N ASN A 80 -5.86 15.88 1.67
CA ASN A 80 -5.00 15.30 0.64
C ASN A 80 -3.71 14.71 1.21
N ASN A 81 -3.50 13.42 0.96
CA ASN A 81 -2.31 12.67 1.31
C ASN A 81 -1.59 12.16 0.05
N ALA A 82 -0.33 11.79 0.22
CA ALA A 82 0.51 11.23 -0.83
C ALA A 82 1.08 9.87 -0.41
N LEU A 83 1.06 8.93 -1.34
CA LEU A 83 1.73 7.64 -1.23
C LEU A 83 2.77 7.51 -2.33
N LYS A 84 3.98 7.11 -1.95
CA LYS A 84 5.01 6.68 -2.88
C LYS A 84 5.28 5.20 -2.68
N LEU A 85 5.25 4.46 -3.79
CA LEU A 85 5.51 3.04 -3.82
C LEU A 85 6.12 2.60 -5.16
N SER A 86 6.70 1.42 -5.14
CA SER A 86 7.34 0.77 -6.25
C SER A 86 6.78 -0.63 -6.48
N MET A 87 7.07 -1.22 -7.63
CA MET A 87 6.76 -2.63 -7.90
C MET A 87 7.40 -3.58 -6.89
N ARG A 88 8.56 -3.22 -6.34
CA ARG A 88 9.18 -3.99 -5.26
C ARG A 88 8.32 -3.97 -4.01
N ASP A 89 7.77 -2.82 -3.63
CA ASP A 89 6.92 -2.71 -2.45
C ASP A 89 5.64 -3.56 -2.61
N VAL A 90 5.06 -3.60 -3.82
CA VAL A 90 3.90 -4.47 -4.11
C VAL A 90 4.27 -5.95 -4.01
N LEU A 91 5.45 -6.36 -4.50
CA LEU A 91 5.92 -7.74 -4.37
C LEU A 91 6.23 -8.15 -2.93
N GLU A 92 6.70 -7.22 -2.10
CA GLU A 92 7.05 -7.48 -0.70
C GLU A 92 5.84 -7.45 0.24
N LEU A 93 4.83 -6.61 -0.07
CA LEU A 93 3.65 -6.41 0.80
C LEU A 93 2.39 -7.11 0.32
N GLY A 94 2.23 -7.24 -1.00
CA GLY A 94 1.02 -7.80 -1.59
C GLY A 94 0.96 -9.31 -1.44
N HIS A 95 -0.24 -9.84 -1.67
CA HIS A 95 -0.49 -11.28 -1.70
C HIS A 95 -1.19 -11.68 -3.01
N GLU A 96 -1.08 -12.95 -3.37
CA GLU A 96 -1.67 -13.46 -4.62
C GLU A 96 -3.19 -13.55 -4.50
N ASN A 97 -3.91 -13.17 -5.56
CA ASN A 97 -5.36 -13.37 -5.69
C ASN A 97 -6.23 -12.68 -4.63
N VAL A 98 -5.77 -11.58 -4.04
CA VAL A 98 -6.47 -10.90 -2.93
C VAL A 98 -7.75 -10.20 -3.40
N PHE A 99 -7.68 -9.47 -4.51
CA PHE A 99 -8.80 -8.67 -5.04
C PHE A 99 -9.35 -9.24 -6.34
N ARG A 100 -8.51 -9.96 -7.10
CA ARG A 100 -8.88 -10.64 -8.34
C ARG A 100 -8.15 -11.97 -8.42
N SER A 101 -8.88 -13.05 -8.70
CA SER A 101 -8.31 -14.39 -8.78
C SER A 101 -7.72 -14.68 -10.17
N ASP A 102 -6.57 -14.07 -10.49
CA ASP A 102 -5.91 -14.15 -11.81
C ASP A 102 -4.40 -14.49 -11.76
N GLY A 103 -3.89 -14.90 -10.60
CA GLY A 103 -2.52 -15.38 -10.40
C GLY A 103 -1.51 -14.28 -10.07
N HIS A 104 -1.93 -13.04 -9.86
CA HIS A 104 -1.04 -11.92 -9.59
C HIS A 104 -0.89 -11.64 -8.10
N THR A 105 0.33 -11.26 -7.69
CA THR A 105 0.57 -10.57 -6.41
C THR A 105 -0.06 -9.18 -6.49
N GLN A 106 -0.95 -8.88 -5.56
CA GLN A 106 -1.82 -7.71 -5.61
C GLN A 106 -1.68 -6.84 -4.36
N LEU A 107 -1.67 -5.52 -4.58
CA LEU A 107 -1.85 -4.49 -3.56
C LEU A 107 -2.93 -3.50 -4.02
N MET A 108 -3.67 -2.94 -3.07
CA MET A 108 -4.71 -1.94 -3.34
C MET A 108 -4.41 -0.62 -2.62
N VAL A 109 -4.62 0.48 -3.33
CA VAL A 109 -4.60 1.83 -2.78
C VAL A 109 -6.01 2.42 -2.84
N LYS A 110 -6.55 2.78 -1.67
CA LYS A 110 -7.79 3.54 -1.53
C LYS A 110 -7.47 4.99 -1.20
N GLY A 111 -8.32 5.91 -1.64
CA GLY A 111 -8.11 7.34 -1.45
C GLY A 111 -9.26 8.13 -2.05
N ASP A 112 -9.27 9.44 -1.83
CA ASP A 112 -10.27 10.34 -2.37
C ASP A 112 -9.70 11.42 -3.31
N ALA A 113 -10.56 12.36 -3.70
CA ALA A 113 -10.21 13.39 -4.65
C ALA A 113 -9.23 14.39 -4.05
N GLY A 114 -7.99 14.38 -4.54
CA GLY A 114 -6.91 15.24 -4.05
C GLY A 114 -5.69 14.44 -3.61
N ASP A 115 -5.89 13.17 -3.27
CA ASP A 115 -4.84 12.21 -2.98
C ASP A 115 -3.98 11.90 -4.20
N ARG A 116 -2.72 11.57 -3.93
CA ARG A 116 -1.71 11.31 -4.96
C ARG A 116 -0.95 10.02 -4.71
N VAL A 117 -0.70 9.28 -5.78
CA VAL A 117 0.18 8.11 -5.81
C VAL A 117 1.33 8.39 -6.77
N GLU A 118 2.56 8.26 -6.27
CA GLU A 118 3.77 8.19 -7.08
C GLU A 118 4.17 6.72 -7.21
N LEU A 119 3.97 6.15 -8.40
CA LEU A 119 4.20 4.74 -8.69
C LEU A 119 5.42 4.57 -9.58
N SER A 120 6.41 3.83 -9.07
CA SER A 120 7.64 3.52 -9.82
C SER A 120 7.75 2.04 -10.18
N GLY A 121 8.38 1.76 -11.32
CA GLY A 121 8.77 0.40 -11.71
C GLY A 121 10.03 -0.11 -11.02
N MET A 122 10.60 -1.20 -11.52
CA MET A 122 11.94 -1.67 -11.15
C MET A 122 13.00 -1.15 -12.13
N LYS A 123 13.79 -0.18 -11.67
CA LYS A 123 14.88 0.40 -12.46
C LYS A 123 15.95 -0.66 -12.78
N GLY A 124 16.42 -0.67 -14.01
CA GLY A 124 17.47 -1.59 -14.47
C GLY A 124 16.99 -2.98 -14.92
N LEU A 125 15.67 -3.23 -14.91
CA LEU A 125 15.07 -4.41 -15.52
C LEU A 125 14.31 -4.01 -16.78
N ASP A 126 14.56 -4.70 -17.90
CA ASP A 126 13.87 -4.45 -19.18
C ASP A 126 12.36 -4.64 -19.05
N ALA A 127 11.94 -5.62 -18.25
CA ALA A 127 10.55 -5.89 -17.92
C ALA A 127 10.11 -5.21 -16.61
N GLY A 128 10.78 -4.16 -16.15
CA GLY A 128 10.50 -3.50 -14.87
C GLY A 128 9.44 -2.40 -14.91
N GLN A 129 8.74 -2.20 -16.04
CA GLN A 129 7.79 -1.09 -16.23
C GLN A 129 6.34 -1.50 -15.94
N TRP A 130 5.53 -0.55 -15.48
CA TRP A 130 4.10 -0.75 -15.31
C TRP A 130 3.35 -0.50 -16.61
N THR A 131 2.38 -1.37 -16.91
CA THR A 131 1.35 -1.11 -17.92
C THR A 131 0.10 -0.62 -17.19
N LYS A 132 -0.46 0.52 -17.63
CA LYS A 132 -1.74 1.01 -17.12
C LYS A 132 -2.87 0.42 -17.97
N HIS A 133 -3.83 -0.23 -17.31
CA HIS A 133 -5.00 -0.85 -17.92
C HIS A 133 -6.26 0.01 -17.72
N GLY A 134 -7.43 -0.57 -17.98
CA GLY A 134 -8.72 0.06 -17.74
C GLY A 134 -9.16 0.01 -16.28
N LEU A 135 -10.39 0.45 -16.06
CA LEU A 135 -11.04 0.36 -14.77
C LEU A 135 -11.50 -1.07 -14.46
N VAL A 136 -11.32 -1.46 -13.20
CA VAL A 136 -11.80 -2.72 -12.63
C VAL A 136 -12.70 -2.39 -11.44
N ALA A 137 -13.77 -3.16 -11.27
CA ALA A 137 -14.67 -2.98 -10.13
C ALA A 137 -14.27 -3.94 -9.01
N VAL A 138 -14.04 -3.43 -7.81
CA VAL A 138 -13.85 -4.22 -6.59
C VAL A 138 -14.81 -3.65 -5.53
N ASP A 139 -15.67 -4.50 -4.97
CA ASP A 139 -16.69 -4.13 -3.98
C ASP A 139 -17.56 -2.91 -4.38
N GLY A 140 -17.87 -2.78 -5.67
CA GLY A 140 -18.69 -1.69 -6.20
C GLY A 140 -17.94 -0.35 -6.39
N LEU A 141 -16.65 -0.29 -6.07
CA LEU A 141 -15.78 0.87 -6.32
C LEU A 141 -14.93 0.63 -7.58
N ALA A 142 -14.64 1.70 -8.31
CA ALA A 142 -13.80 1.65 -9.51
C ALA A 142 -12.32 1.88 -9.15
N PHE A 143 -11.45 1.01 -9.65
CA PHE A 143 -10.00 1.08 -9.51
C PHE A 143 -9.33 1.09 -10.88
N MET A 144 -8.32 1.92 -11.05
CA MET A 144 -7.38 1.84 -12.15
C MET A 144 -6.41 0.68 -11.89
N LEU A 145 -6.26 -0.21 -12.87
CA LEU A 145 -5.32 -1.32 -12.78
C LEU A 145 -3.97 -0.95 -13.39
N TYR A 146 -2.90 -1.22 -12.65
CA TYR A 146 -1.52 -1.19 -13.13
C TYR A 146 -0.96 -2.60 -13.04
N GLU A 147 -0.39 -3.12 -14.13
CA GLU A 147 0.05 -4.51 -14.22
C GLU A 147 1.51 -4.57 -14.69
N ASN A 148 2.23 -5.56 -14.18
CA ASN A 148 3.41 -6.10 -14.83
C ASN A 148 3.20 -7.61 -15.06
N ALA A 149 2.83 -7.96 -16.29
CA ALA A 149 2.57 -9.34 -16.69
C ALA A 149 3.82 -10.26 -16.59
N ALA A 150 5.02 -9.69 -16.80
CA ALA A 150 6.25 -10.48 -16.75
C ALA A 150 6.59 -10.96 -15.33
N MET A 151 6.14 -10.21 -14.32
CA MET A 151 6.40 -10.49 -12.90
C MET A 151 5.15 -10.96 -12.15
N ASN A 152 4.00 -11.08 -12.82
CA ASN A 152 2.70 -11.39 -12.23
C ASN A 152 2.35 -10.46 -11.05
N VAL A 153 2.45 -9.14 -11.26
CA VAL A 153 2.16 -8.13 -10.23
C VAL A 153 1.07 -7.18 -10.70
N GLU A 154 0.13 -6.86 -9.81
CA GLU A 154 -0.92 -5.87 -10.02
C GLU A 154 -0.98 -4.87 -8.87
N LEU A 155 -1.22 -3.59 -9.20
CA LEU A 155 -1.61 -2.55 -8.27
C LEU A 155 -2.98 -1.99 -8.69
N LEU A 156 -3.92 -1.99 -7.76
CA LEU A 156 -5.25 -1.41 -7.94
C LEU A 156 -5.31 -0.06 -7.21
N VAL A 157 -5.42 1.04 -7.94
CA VAL A 157 -5.54 2.39 -7.33
C VAL A 157 -6.93 2.93 -7.55
N GLN A 158 -7.63 3.35 -6.48
CA GLN A 158 -8.99 3.84 -6.60
C GLN A 158 -9.06 5.00 -7.61
N ALA A 159 -10.00 4.95 -8.55
CA ALA A 159 -9.96 5.73 -9.78
C ALA A 159 -9.96 7.26 -9.60
N ILE A 160 -10.41 7.73 -8.44
CA ILE A 160 -10.46 9.16 -8.07
C ILE A 160 -9.11 9.69 -7.56
N VAL A 161 -8.15 8.81 -7.24
CA VAL A 161 -6.80 9.16 -6.81
C VAL A 161 -5.93 9.50 -8.02
N THR A 162 -5.16 10.58 -7.95
CA THR A 162 -4.24 10.95 -9.03
C THR A 162 -2.98 10.08 -8.96
N THR A 163 -2.69 9.31 -10.00
CA THR A 163 -1.47 8.48 -10.07
C THR A 163 -0.48 9.01 -11.09
N GLN A 164 0.77 9.21 -10.68
CA GLN A 164 1.90 9.56 -11.53
C GLN A 164 2.84 8.35 -11.64
N LEU A 165 3.15 7.96 -12.88
CA LEU A 165 4.19 6.97 -13.16
C LEU A 165 5.55 7.66 -13.19
N GLY A 166 6.55 7.08 -12.53
CA GLY A 166 7.93 7.59 -12.43
C GLY A 166 9.01 6.60 -12.84
#